data_AF-A0A1I7YK62-F1
#
_entry.id   AF-A0A1I7YK62-F1
#
_cell.length_a   1.000
_cell.length_b   1.000
_cell.length_c   1.000
_cell.angle_alpha   90.00
_cell.angle_beta   90.00
_cell.angle_gamma   90.00
#
_symmetry.space_group_name_H-M   'P 1'
#
loop_
_entity.id
_entity.type
_entity.pdbx_description
1 polymer ?
#
loop_
_entity_poly.entity_id
_entity_poly.type
_entity_poly.pdbx_seq_one_letter_code
_entity_poly.pdbx_strand_id
1 'polypeptide(L)' 'MLACIARASRSYSIGLRNADLELAWTIMHCSRTAIKTKTELECLSDHFGIVRHNPTLLNVGRAVLDLGGYCIESPIERNW' A
#
# COMPACT_ATOMS: atom_id res chain seq x y z
N MET A 1 -0.80 -14.93 4.90
CA MET A 1 -0.17 -15.18 6.21
C MET A 1 -0.84 -16.34 6.94
N LEU A 2 -2.14 -16.25 7.28
CA LEU A 2 -2.88 -17.27 8.03
C LEU A 2 -2.74 -18.70 7.50
N ALA A 3 -2.89 -18.92 6.20
CA ALA A 3 -2.75 -20.26 5.61
C ALA A 3 -1.36 -20.87 5.82
N CYS A 4 -0.28 -20.06 5.68
CA CYS A 4 1.09 -20.51 5.91
C CYS A 4 1.35 -20.82 7.38
N ILE A 5 0.83 -19.98 8.29
CA ILE A 5 0.91 -20.20 9.74
C ILE A 5 0.21 -21.51 10.11
N ALA A 6 -1.05 -21.69 9.70
CA ALA A 6 -1.82 -22.90 9.99
C ALA A 6 -1.11 -24.16 9.48
N ARG A 7 -0.55 -24.10 8.27
CA ARG A 7 0.21 -25.22 7.68
C ARG A 7 1.47 -25.53 8.50
N ALA A 8 2.31 -24.54 8.75
CA ALA A 8 3.57 -24.72 9.47
C ALA A 8 3.34 -25.17 10.92
N SER A 9 2.35 -24.59 11.60
CA SER A 9 1.92 -25.02 12.94
C SER A 9 1.52 -26.50 12.95
N ARG A 10 0.70 -26.93 11.99
CA ARG A 10 0.32 -28.35 11.89
C ARG A 10 1.54 -29.23 11.61
N SER A 11 2.38 -28.86 10.64
CA SER A 11 3.60 -29.60 10.26
C SER A 11 4.52 -29.82 11.47
N TYR A 12 4.68 -28.78 12.29
CA TYR A 12 5.43 -28.81 13.53
C TYR A 12 4.79 -29.68 14.60
N SER A 13 3.48 -29.55 14.83
CA SER A 13 2.75 -30.34 15.85
C SER A 13 2.75 -31.84 15.57
N ILE A 14 2.77 -32.27 14.31
CA ILE A 14 2.83 -33.70 13.96
C ILE A 14 4.27 -34.21 13.77
N GLY A 15 5.28 -33.36 13.92
CA GLY A 15 6.70 -33.74 13.83
C GLY A 15 7.17 -34.11 12.42
N LEU A 16 6.73 -33.42 11.37
CA LEU A 16 7.26 -33.68 10.02
C LEU A 16 8.76 -33.32 9.92
N ARG A 17 9.49 -34.11 9.12
CA ARG A 17 10.94 -33.99 8.92
C ARG A 17 11.43 -32.57 8.58
N ASN A 18 10.61 -31.78 7.89
CA ASN A 18 10.97 -30.44 7.41
C ASN A 18 10.19 -29.33 8.12
N ALA A 19 9.57 -29.59 9.26
CA ALA A 19 8.71 -28.63 9.94
C ALA A 19 9.45 -27.35 10.35
N ASP A 20 10.71 -27.46 10.79
CA ASP A 20 11.53 -26.29 11.15
C ASP A 20 11.80 -25.38 9.96
N LEU A 21 12.02 -25.98 8.78
CA LEU A 21 12.20 -25.23 7.54
C LEU A 21 10.90 -24.52 7.17
N GLU A 22 9.76 -25.20 7.22
CA GLU A 22 8.43 -24.60 6.98
C GLU A 22 8.15 -23.43 7.95
N LEU A 23 8.56 -23.56 9.21
CA LEU A 23 8.44 -22.50 10.22
C LEU A 23 9.30 -21.29 9.85
N ALA A 24 10.57 -21.50 9.48
CA ALA A 24 11.47 -20.43 9.06
C ALA A 24 10.96 -19.67 7.82
N TRP A 25 10.48 -20.39 6.80
CA TRP A 25 9.86 -19.78 5.61
C TRP A 25 8.62 -18.97 5.97
N THR A 26 7.78 -19.51 6.87
CA THR A 26 6.54 -18.85 7.29
C THR A 26 6.82 -17.57 8.07
N ILE A 27 7.82 -17.58 8.95
CA ILE A 27 8.27 -16.38 9.69
C ILE A 27 8.76 -15.31 8.70
N MET A 28 9.69 -15.66 7.82
CA MET A 28 10.24 -14.72 6.83
C MET A 28 9.14 -14.10 5.96
N HIS A 29 8.23 -14.93 5.44
CA HIS A 29 7.12 -14.47 4.62
C HIS A 29 6.17 -13.55 5.41
N CYS A 30 5.81 -13.92 6.64
CA CYS A 30 4.91 -13.12 7.47
C CYS A 30 5.54 -11.78 7.87
N SER A 31 6.82 -11.74 8.24
CA SER A 31 7.52 -10.49 8.57
C SER A 31 7.53 -9.52 7.38
N ARG A 32 7.87 -10.00 6.18
CA ARG A 32 7.87 -9.15 4.97
C ARG A 32 6.48 -8.66 4.61
N THR A 33 5.49 -9.54 4.68
CA THR A 33 4.09 -9.19 4.35
C THR A 33 3.53 -8.19 5.35
N ALA A 34 3.79 -8.37 6.65
CA ALA A 34 3.32 -7.46 7.70
C ALA A 34 3.85 -6.04 7.52
N ILE A 35 5.14 -5.89 7.21
CA ILE A 35 5.74 -4.57 6.92
C ILE A 35 5.06 -3.95 5.69
N LYS A 36 4.96 -4.70 4.59
CA LYS A 36 4.35 -4.23 3.36
C LYS A 36 2.90 -3.78 3.58
N THR A 37 2.08 -4.60 4.21
CA THR A 37 0.68 -4.28 4.50
C THR A 37 0.55 -3.06 5.40
N LYS A 38 1.42 -2.93 6.42
CA LYS A 38 1.44 -1.73 7.27
C LYS A 38 1.72 -0.48 6.45
N THR A 39 2.76 -0.49 5.62
CA THR A 39 3.13 0.66 4.78
C THR A 39 2.03 1.03 3.78
N GLU A 40 1.37 0.04 3.19
CA GLU A 40 0.25 0.28 2.26
C GLU A 40 -0.96 0.89 2.97
N LEU A 41 -1.27 0.42 4.18
CA LEU A 41 -2.36 0.97 4.98
C LEU A 41 -2.08 2.40 5.47
N GLU A 42 -0.85 2.68 5.89
CA GLU A 42 -0.43 4.04 6.27
C GLU A 42 -0.54 4.99 5.07
N CYS A 43 -0.05 4.58 3.90
CA CYS A 43 -0.18 5.38 2.68
C CYS A 43 -1.65 5.63 2.30
N LEU A 44 -2.50 4.61 2.41
CA LEU A 44 -3.94 4.74 2.14
C LEU A 44 -4.62 5.68 3.14
N SER A 45 -4.29 5.55 4.43
CA SER A 45 -4.78 6.42 5.51
C SER A 45 -4.36 7.87 5.27
N ASP A 46 -3.11 8.10 4.90
CA ASP A 46 -2.61 9.44 4.58
C ASP A 46 -3.33 10.02 3.37
N HIS A 47 -3.54 9.22 2.31
CA HIS A 47 -4.28 9.67 1.14
C HIS A 47 -5.71 10.10 1.48
N PHE A 48 -6.47 9.25 2.17
CA PHE A 48 -7.83 9.60 2.60
C PHE A 48 -7.86 10.72 3.63
N GLY A 49 -6.85 10.80 4.49
CA GLY A 49 -6.64 11.90 5.43
C GLY A 49 -6.46 13.22 4.68
N ILE A 50 -5.57 13.27 3.70
CA ILE A 50 -5.30 14.44 2.85
C ILE A 50 -6.55 14.86 2.09
N VAL A 51 -7.27 13.91 1.46
CA VAL A 51 -8.51 14.20 0.71
C VAL A 51 -9.61 14.74 1.64
N ARG A 52 -9.72 14.21 2.87
CA ARG A 52 -10.68 14.71 3.86
C ARG A 52 -10.34 16.10 4.38
N HIS A 53 -9.07 16.39 4.65
CA HIS A 53 -8.64 17.68 5.18
C HIS A 53 -8.60 18.77 4.10
N ASN A 54 -8.32 18.40 2.85
CA ASN A 54 -8.24 19.34 1.74
C ASN A 54 -8.99 18.82 0.50
N PRO A 55 -10.33 18.94 0.48
CA PRO A 55 -11.15 18.48 -0.64
C PRO A 55 -10.85 19.24 -1.95
N THR A 56 -10.19 20.39 -1.89
CA THR A 56 -9.83 21.19 -3.07
C THR A 56 -8.83 20.48 -3.98
N LEU A 57 -8.09 19.49 -3.48
CA LEU A 57 -7.21 18.64 -4.30
C LEU A 57 -7.98 17.88 -5.39
N LEU A 58 -9.26 17.55 -5.16
CA LEU A 58 -10.12 16.94 -6.18
C LEU A 58 -10.36 17.89 -7.36
N ASN A 59 -10.32 19.21 -7.12
CA ASN A 59 -10.48 20.20 -8.19
C ASN A 59 -9.28 20.20 -9.13
N VAL A 60 -8.07 19.84 -8.68
CA VAL A 60 -6.89 19.74 -9.54
C VAL A 60 -7.09 18.64 -10.58
N GLY A 61 -7.51 17.44 -10.15
CA GLY A 61 -7.79 16.33 -11.06
C GLY A 61 -8.89 16.66 -12.05
N ARG A 62 -9.96 17.32 -11.58
CA ARG A 62 -11.04 17.80 -12.45
C ARG A 62 -10.54 18.82 -13.48
N ALA A 63 -9.74 19.82 -13.06
CA ALA A 63 -9.21 20.84 -13.95
C ALA A 63 -8.32 20.23 -15.05
N VAL A 64 -7.48 19.25 -14.72
CA VAL A 64 -6.63 18.56 -15.71
C VAL A 64 -7.46 17.79 -16.74
N LEU A 65 -8.53 17.12 -16.30
CA LEU A 65 -9.44 16.40 -17.20
C LEU A 65 -10.22 17.35 -18.10
N ASP A 66 -10.80 18.42 -17.52
CA ASP A 66 -11.63 19.39 -18.23
C ASP A 66 -10.81 20.17 -19.28
N LEU A 67 -9.54 20.48 -18.97
CA LEU A 67 -8.64 21.25 -19.84
C LEU A 67 -7.77 20.36 -20.75
N GLY A 68 -7.92 19.03 -20.67
CA GLY A 68 -7.21 18.08 -21.53
C GLY A 68 -5.70 18.00 -21.28
N GLY A 69 -5.22 18.40 -20.10
CA GLY A 69 -3.79 18.41 -19.79
C GLY A 69 -3.39 19.31 -18.63
N TYR A 70 -2.09 19.58 -18.54
CA TYR A 70 -1.53 20.46 -17.52
C TYR A 70 -2.02 21.90 -17.74
N CYS A 71 -2.69 22.44 -16.72
CA CYS A 71 -3.45 23.69 -16.82
C CYS A 71 -2.76 24.93 -16.23
N ILE A 72 -1.53 24.80 -15.72
CA ILE A 72 -0.81 25.90 -15.09
C ILE A 72 0.11 26.53 -16.14
N GLU A 73 -0.20 27.77 -16.51
CA GLU A 73 0.60 28.57 -17.43
C GLU A 73 1.90 29.02 -16.79
N SER A 74 2.91 29.26 -17.63
CA SER A 74 4.18 29.81 -17.16
C SER A 74 3.96 31.24 -16.66
N PRO A 75 4.58 31.67 -15.54
CA PRO A 75 4.50 33.06 -15.08
C PRO A 75 5.01 34.11 -16.10
N ILE A 76 5.67 33.66 -17.16
CA ILE A 76 6.20 34.49 -18.25
C ILE A 76 5.17 34.64 -19.39
N GLU A 77 4.19 33.74 -19.48
CA GLU A 77 3.10 33.84 -20.44
C GLU A 77 2.21 35.03 -20.05
N ARG A 78 2.03 35.96 -21.00
CA ARG A 78 1.28 37.21 -20.78
C ARG A 78 -0.20 36.94 -20.99
N ASN A 79 -0.98 37.05 -19.91
CA ASN A 79 -2.45 36.99 -19.93
C ASN A 79 -3.08 38.36 -20.24
N TRP A 80 -2.62 39.00 -21.30
CA TRP A 80 -3.18 40.26 -21.80
C TRP A 80 -3.17 40.32 -23.31
#